data_AF-A0A8S2M7G3-F1
#
_entry.id   AF-A0A8S2M7G3-F1
#
_cell.length_a   1.000
_cell.length_b   1.000
_cell.length_c   1.000
_cell.angle_alpha   90.00
_cell.angle_beta   90.00
_cell.angle_gamma   90.00
#
_symmetry.space_group_name_H-M   'P 1'
#
loop_
_entity.id
_entity.type
_entity.pdbx_description
1 polymer ?
#
loop_
_entity_poly.entity_id
_entity_poly.type
_entity_poly.pdbx_seq_one_letter_code
_entity_poly.pdbx_strand_id
1 'polypeptide(L)'
;MANVYQIENLLQCSICLDRFQTPKVLSCQHTFCLICLHRTFNTQSRTLTCPTCRKVTILKQGPDELANNLLLINLMDVQPVKAKCPSCQKVEKLTVCEHCNCTKCTDCNEKHINDIRQSTKTKLDELKNTNQNALKGLLKKRNSFLNYFLDFIFHFNIRQQHDSILLTKQMDILKQLDAHEQALLA
;
A
#
# COMPACT_ATOMS: atom_id res chain seq x y z
N MET A 1 10.78 18.94 -6.12
CA MET A 1 10.07 19.12 -4.84
C MET A 1 11.08 18.95 -3.73
N ALA A 2 11.41 20.01 -2.99
CA ALA A 2 12.24 19.87 -1.79
C ALA A 2 11.41 19.14 -0.73
N ASN A 3 11.92 18.01 -0.26
CA ASN A 3 11.24 17.13 0.66
C ASN A 3 11.07 17.85 2.01
N VAL A 4 9.90 17.77 2.67
CA VAL A 4 9.68 18.42 3.98
C VAL A 4 10.72 17.96 5.01
N TYR A 5 11.18 16.70 4.90
CA TYR A 5 12.27 16.13 5.68
C TYR A 5 13.65 16.75 5.41
N GLN A 6 13.87 17.39 4.25
CA GLN A 6 15.12 18.09 3.98
C GLN A 6 15.21 19.44 4.70
N ILE A 7 14.08 20.05 5.06
CA ILE A 7 14.05 21.35 5.73
C ILE A 7 14.34 21.22 7.23
N GLU A 8 13.88 20.15 7.88
CA GLU A 8 14.13 19.94 9.32
C GLU A 8 15.62 19.78 9.63
N ASN A 9 16.38 19.09 8.77
CA ASN A 9 17.82 18.94 8.89
C ASN A 9 18.58 20.28 8.79
N LEU A 10 18.00 21.30 8.12
CA LEU A 10 18.58 22.64 8.03
C LEU A 10 18.44 23.45 9.33
N LEU A 11 17.57 23.01 10.24
CA LEU A 11 17.30 23.66 11.52
C LEU A 11 17.98 22.95 12.71
N GLN A 12 18.92 22.05 12.43
CA GLN A 12 19.60 21.22 13.42
C GLN A 12 21.05 21.67 13.63
N CYS A 13 21.48 21.70 14.88
CA CYS A 13 22.87 21.97 15.26
C CYS A 13 23.73 20.73 15.02
N SER A 14 24.84 20.87 14.31
CA SER A 14 25.73 19.74 14.00
C SER A 14 26.57 19.25 15.19
N ILE A 15 26.52 19.91 16.35
CA ILE A 15 27.22 19.47 17.57
C ILE A 15 26.31 18.58 18.43
N CYS A 16 25.10 19.03 18.77
CA CYS A 16 24.18 18.25 19.60
C CYS A 16 23.22 17.39 18.80
N LEU A 17 23.17 17.55 17.47
CA LEU A 17 22.23 16.87 16.58
C LEU A 17 20.78 17.06 17.04
N ASP A 18 20.47 18.28 17.49
CA ASP A 18 19.11 18.66 17.88
C ASP A 18 18.79 20.05 17.29
N ARG A 19 17.52 20.45 17.30
CA ARG A 19 17.05 21.75 16.83
C ARG A 19 17.84 22.88 17.51
N PHE A 20 18.20 23.94 16.77
CA PHE A 20 19.02 25.01 17.35
C PHE A 20 18.35 25.65 18.58
N GLN A 21 19.13 25.81 19.65
CA GLN A 21 18.76 26.56 20.84
C GLN A 21 19.70 27.76 20.98
N THR A 22 19.16 28.97 20.92
CA THR A 22 19.92 30.23 20.89
C THR A 22 21.07 30.17 19.86
N PRO A 23 20.75 30.09 18.55
CA PRO A 23 21.74 29.90 17.50
C PRO A 23 22.70 31.09 17.42
N LYS A 24 24.00 30.83 17.62
CA LYS A 24 25.10 31.81 17.54
C LYS A 24 25.90 31.62 16.26
N VAL A 25 26.19 32.73 15.57
CA VAL A 25 26.93 32.74 14.29
C VAL A 25 28.40 33.03 14.53
N LEU A 26 29.29 32.16 14.05
CA LEU A 26 30.75 32.40 14.07
C LEU A 26 31.17 33.33 12.93
N SER A 27 32.40 33.85 13.00
CA SER A 27 33.02 34.67 11.93
C SER A 27 33.18 33.96 10.57
N CYS A 28 32.96 32.65 10.51
CA CYS A 28 32.91 31.84 9.28
C CYS A 28 31.48 31.65 8.74
N GLN A 29 30.48 32.30 9.35
CA GLN A 29 29.04 32.17 9.05
C GLN A 29 28.40 30.81 9.39
N HIS A 30 29.12 29.88 10.02
CA HIS A 30 28.50 28.67 10.58
C HIS A 30 27.82 28.97 11.91
N THR A 31 26.68 28.30 12.13
CA THR A 31 25.81 28.53 13.29
C THR A 31 25.74 27.29 14.19
N PHE A 32 25.76 27.50 15.51
CA PHE A 32 25.66 26.43 16.53
C PHE A 32 24.85 26.92 17.73
N CYS A 33 24.35 26.00 18.57
CA CYS A 33 23.70 26.39 19.82
C CYS A 33 24.71 27.09 20.75
N LEU A 34 24.26 28.10 21.49
CA LEU A 34 25.08 28.79 22.49
C LEU A 34 25.74 27.81 23.47
N ILE A 35 24.96 26.89 24.04
CA ILE A 35 25.44 25.87 24.98
C ILE A 35 26.50 24.96 24.33
N CYS A 36 26.32 24.62 23.05
CA CYS A 36 27.30 23.80 22.34
C CYS A 36 28.63 24.54 22.13
N LEU A 37 28.59 25.85 21.88
CA LEU A 37 29.79 26.66 21.77
C LEU A 37 30.49 26.86 23.12
N HIS A 38 29.75 26.96 24.23
CA HIS A 38 30.38 26.98 25.56
C HIS A 38 31.17 25.70 25.83
N ARG A 39 30.67 24.53 25.40
CA ARG A 39 31.38 23.25 25.59
C ARG A 39 32.66 23.14 24.76
N THR A 40 32.76 23.85 23.64
CA THR A 40 33.93 23.81 22.74
C THR A 40 34.81 25.04 22.86
N PHE A 41 34.47 25.99 23.72
CA PHE A 41 35.24 27.20 23.97
C PHE A 41 36.48 26.89 24.80
N ASN A 42 37.64 27.30 24.29
CA ASN A 42 38.88 27.24 25.06
C ASN A 42 39.06 28.54 25.85
N THR A 43 38.84 28.48 27.16
CA THR A 43 38.96 29.63 28.07
C THR A 43 40.38 30.17 28.18
N GLN A 44 41.41 29.32 28.05
CA GLN A 44 42.82 29.73 28.18
C GLN A 44 43.27 30.57 26.99
N SER A 45 42.97 30.10 25.78
CA SER A 45 43.30 30.80 24.54
C SER A 45 42.22 31.78 24.07
N ARG A 46 41.07 31.80 24.75
CA ARG A 46 39.85 32.54 24.37
C ARG A 46 39.43 32.31 22.93
N THR A 47 39.53 31.07 22.45
CA THR A 47 39.24 30.71 21.06
C THR A 47 38.12 29.69 20.92
N LEU A 48 37.40 29.79 19.80
CA LEU A 48 36.52 28.77 19.26
C LEU A 48 37.07 28.29 17.92
N THR A 49 37.15 26.97 17.74
CA THR A 49 37.41 26.36 16.43
C THR A 49 36.09 25.88 15.86
N CYS A 50 35.72 26.38 14.68
CA CYS A 50 34.48 25.96 14.01
C CYS A 50 34.52 24.44 13.72
N PRO A 51 33.54 23.64 14.20
CA PRO A 51 33.48 22.21 13.90
C PRO A 51 33.32 21.89 12.41
N THR A 52 32.71 22.78 11.62
CA THR A 52 32.43 22.56 10.20
C THR A 52 33.62 22.88 9.30
N CYS A 53 34.24 24.05 9.48
CA CYS A 53 35.31 24.52 8.57
C CYS A 53 36.66 24.76 9.24
N ARG A 54 36.79 24.45 10.54
CA ARG A 54 38.01 24.58 11.35
C ARG A 54 38.57 26.01 11.48
N LYS A 55 37.87 27.04 10.97
CA LYS A 55 38.26 28.44 11.17
C LYS A 55 38.20 28.79 12.66
N VAL A 56 39.26 29.41 13.16
CA VAL A 56 39.36 29.87 14.54
C VAL A 56 38.76 31.27 14.67
N THR A 57 37.95 31.46 15.72
CA THR A 57 37.40 32.75 16.13
C THR A 57 37.90 33.07 17.52
N ILE A 58 38.44 34.27 17.73
CA ILE A 58 38.93 34.75 19.02
C ILE A 58 37.84 35.61 19.65
N LEU A 59 37.53 35.38 20.92
CA LEU A 59 36.47 36.07 21.65
C LEU A 59 37.01 36.80 22.89
N LYS A 60 36.38 37.90 23.28
CA LYS A 60 36.80 38.69 24.44
C LYS A 60 36.19 38.14 25.73
N GLN A 61 34.88 37.90 25.73
CA GLN A 61 34.09 37.53 26.89
C GLN A 61 33.53 36.10 26.82
N GLY A 62 33.47 35.52 25.62
CA GLY A 62 33.01 34.15 25.38
C GLY A 62 31.88 34.08 24.36
N PRO A 63 31.29 32.89 24.14
CA PRO A 63 30.29 32.65 23.08
C PRO A 63 29.05 33.54 23.12
N ASP A 64 28.70 34.13 24.27
CA ASP A 64 27.56 35.03 24.44
C ASP A 64 27.65 36.29 23.56
N GLU A 65 28.87 36.77 23.30
CA GLU A 65 29.12 37.98 22.49
C GLU A 65 28.88 37.78 20.99
N LEU A 66 28.73 36.53 20.54
CA LEU A 66 28.40 36.22 19.15
C LEU A 66 26.96 36.63 18.83
N ALA A 67 26.76 37.08 17.59
CA ALA A 67 25.43 37.46 17.10
C ALA A 67 24.50 36.24 17.00
N ASN A 68 23.22 36.46 17.30
CA ASN A 68 22.19 35.46 17.07
C ASN A 68 21.87 35.35 15.58
N ASN A 69 21.63 34.13 15.08
CA ASN A 69 21.10 33.93 13.73
C ASN A 69 19.59 34.18 13.72
N LEU A 70 19.17 35.43 13.56
CA LEU A 70 17.76 35.83 13.58
C LEU A 70 16.94 35.15 12.46
N LEU A 71 17.56 34.85 11.32
CA LEU A 71 16.89 34.13 10.23
C LEU A 71 16.53 32.70 10.67
N LEU A 72 17.47 31.98 11.29
CA LEU A 72 17.19 30.65 11.82
C LEU A 72 16.16 30.70 12.94
N ILE A 73 16.20 31.71 13.82
CA ILE A 73 15.17 31.90 14.86
C ILE A 73 13.80 32.04 14.22
N ASN A 74 13.65 32.94 13.24
CA ASN A 74 12.39 33.17 12.54
C ASN A 74 11.91 31.93 11.78
N LEU A 75 12.82 31.17 11.16
CA LEU A 75 12.50 29.92 10.47
C LEU A 75 12.09 28.82 11.45
N MET A 76 12.68 28.79 12.64
CA MET A 76 12.31 27.86 13.71
C MET A 76 10.98 28.24 14.38
N ASP A 77 10.65 29.53 14.41
CA ASP A 77 9.41 30.08 14.96
C ASP A 77 8.25 30.13 13.96
N VAL A 78 8.42 29.57 12.75
CA VAL A 78 7.30 29.37 11.82
C VAL A 78 6.31 28.40 12.45
N GLN A 79 5.35 28.95 13.19
CA GLN A 79 4.16 28.22 13.60
C GLN A 79 3.46 27.72 12.34
N PRO A 80 2.88 26.50 12.36
CA PRO A 80 2.09 26.04 11.23
C PRO A 80 1.01 27.08 10.96
N VAL A 81 1.06 27.69 9.77
CA VAL A 81 0.09 28.72 9.37
C VAL A 81 -1.29 28.09 9.46
N LYS A 82 -2.08 28.54 10.44
CA LYS A 82 -3.48 28.13 10.54
C LYS A 82 -4.21 28.79 9.39
N ALA A 83 -4.88 27.98 8.58
CA ALA A 83 -5.61 28.44 7.41
C ALA A 83 -7.02 27.86 7.43
N LYS A 84 -7.94 28.51 6.69
CA LYS A 84 -9.30 27.99 6.54
C LYS A 84 -9.25 26.69 5.74
N CYS A 85 -9.77 25.62 6.31
CA CYS A 85 -9.94 24.35 5.62
C CYS A 85 -10.92 24.52 4.45
N PRO A 86 -10.55 24.16 3.21
CA PRO A 86 -11.45 24.28 2.05
C PRO A 86 -12.73 23.46 2.17
N SER A 87 -12.72 22.38 2.96
CA SER A 87 -13.87 21.46 3.09
C SER A 87 -14.82 21.80 4.24
N CYS A 88 -14.33 22.30 5.37
CA CYS A 88 -15.15 22.56 6.57
C CYS A 88 -15.03 23.99 7.11
N GLN A 89 -14.24 24.85 6.45
CA GLN A 89 -14.03 26.26 6.76
C GLN A 89 -13.39 26.58 8.13
N LYS A 90 -13.09 25.57 8.96
CA LYS A 90 -12.36 25.74 10.23
C LYS A 90 -10.95 26.29 9.99
N VAL A 91 -10.52 27.22 10.84
CA VAL A 91 -9.15 27.76 10.83
C VAL A 91 -8.26 26.86 11.67
N GLU A 92 -7.42 26.06 11.02
CA GLU A 92 -6.60 25.05 11.69
C GLU A 92 -5.34 24.74 10.90
N LYS A 93 -4.43 23.93 11.49
CA LYS A 93 -3.29 23.38 10.77
C LYS A 93 -3.81 22.51 9.61
N LEU A 94 -3.41 22.84 8.39
CA LEU A 94 -3.73 22.04 7.22
C LEU A 94 -2.67 20.96 7.02
N THR A 95 -3.12 19.84 6.46
CA THR A 95 -2.32 18.70 6.04
C THR A 95 -2.48 18.50 4.55
N VAL A 96 -1.42 18.05 3.89
CA VAL A 96 -1.42 17.69 2.48
C VAL A 96 -1.73 16.20 2.37
N CYS A 97 -2.64 15.83 1.48
CA CYS A 97 -2.85 14.44 1.13
C CYS A 97 -1.83 14.01 0.07
N GLU A 98 -1.08 12.94 0.31
CA GLU A 98 -0.09 12.43 -0.66
C GLU A 98 -0.72 11.78 -1.90
N HIS A 99 -2.02 11.44 -1.85
CA HIS A 99 -2.74 10.88 -3.00
C HIS A 99 -3.19 11.95 -4.02
N CYS A 100 -3.78 13.07 -3.57
CA CYS A 100 -4.27 14.15 -4.45
C CYS A 100 -3.57 15.51 -4.33
N ASN A 101 -2.55 15.62 -3.47
CA ASN A 101 -1.86 16.87 -3.14
C ASN A 101 -2.79 18.01 -2.66
N CYS A 102 -3.98 17.63 -2.21
CA CYS A 102 -5.05 18.49 -1.75
C CYS A 102 -4.82 18.83 -0.27
N THR A 103 -5.04 20.10 0.11
CA THR A 103 -4.81 20.60 1.49
C THR A 103 -6.10 20.71 2.28
N LYS A 104 -6.21 20.00 3.41
CA LYS A 104 -7.38 20.00 4.30
C LYS A 104 -6.94 19.91 5.76
N CYS A 105 -7.81 20.27 6.71
CA CYS A 105 -7.55 19.96 8.13
C CYS A 105 -7.43 18.43 8.33
N THR A 106 -6.85 18.02 9.44
CA THR A 106 -6.61 16.61 9.79
C THR A 106 -7.87 15.75 9.66
N ASP A 107 -8.98 16.20 10.24
CA ASP A 107 -10.25 15.45 10.25
C ASP A 107 -10.81 15.28 8.82
N CYS A 108 -10.76 16.33 8.01
CA CYS A 108 -11.23 16.29 6.63
C CYS A 108 -10.32 15.45 5.73
N ASN A 109 -9.02 15.42 6.01
CA ASN A 109 -8.08 14.56 5.30
C ASN A 109 -8.29 13.08 5.67
N GLU A 110 -8.53 12.78 6.95
CA GLU A 110 -8.84 11.42 7.39
C GLU A 110 -10.12 10.87 6.74
N LYS A 111 -11.20 11.67 6.75
CA LYS A 111 -12.44 11.33 6.05
C LYS A 111 -12.19 11.07 4.56
N HIS A 112 -11.46 11.98 3.91
CA HIS A 112 -11.11 11.85 2.50
C HIS A 112 -10.34 10.55 2.19
N ILE A 113 -9.37 10.18 3.02
CA ILE A 113 -8.59 8.94 2.85
C ILE A 113 -9.50 7.71 3.08
N ASN A 114 -10.41 7.77 4.05
CA ASN A 114 -11.36 6.69 4.30
C ASN A 114 -12.35 6.52 3.14
N ASP A 115 -12.81 7.60 2.52
CA ASP A 115 -13.66 7.54 1.32
C ASP A 115 -12.92 6.88 0.14
N ILE A 116 -11.65 7.23 -0.05
CA ILE A 116 -10.80 6.58 -1.07
C ILE A 116 -10.68 5.08 -0.79
N ARG A 117 -10.36 4.71 0.46
CA ARG A 117 -10.25 3.30 0.90
C ARG A 117 -11.55 2.53 0.69
N GLN A 118 -12.69 3.14 1.01
CA GLN A 118 -14.00 2.54 0.83
C GLN A 118 -14.27 2.30 -0.66
N SER A 119 -14.10 3.32 -1.50
CA SER A 119 -14.29 3.22 -2.96
C SER A 119 -13.40 2.14 -3.58
N THR A 120 -12.13 2.06 -3.17
CA THR A 120 -11.22 1.00 -3.64
C THR A 120 -11.65 -0.38 -3.17
N LYS A 121 -12.11 -0.53 -1.92
CA LYS A 121 -12.64 -1.77 -1.39
C LYS A 121 -13.89 -2.24 -2.14
N THR A 122 -14.85 -1.34 -2.38
CA THR A 122 -16.10 -1.67 -3.09
C THR A 122 -15.80 -2.17 -4.50
N LYS A 123 -14.95 -1.48 -5.27
CA LYS A 123 -14.54 -1.92 -6.61
C LYS A 123 -13.85 -3.29 -6.60
N LEU A 124 -13.03 -3.54 -5.58
CA LEU A 124 -12.37 -4.84 -5.42
C LEU A 124 -13.37 -5.96 -5.16
N ASP A 125 -14.36 -5.71 -4.31
CA ASP A 125 -15.40 -6.70 -3.99
C ASP A 125 -16.34 -6.94 -5.19
N GLU A 126 -16.69 -5.90 -5.95
CA GLU A 126 -17.43 -6.02 -7.22
C GLU A 126 -16.69 -6.89 -8.24
N LEU A 127 -15.38 -6.66 -8.43
CA LEU A 127 -14.54 -7.46 -9.32
C LEU A 127 -14.46 -8.93 -8.86
N LYS A 128 -14.28 -9.17 -7.55
CA LYS A 128 -14.28 -10.53 -6.99
C LYS A 128 -15.59 -11.25 -7.23
N ASN A 129 -16.72 -10.58 -6.98
CA ASN A 129 -18.04 -11.16 -7.19
C ASN A 129 -18.30 -11.47 -8.67
N THR A 130 -17.93 -10.54 -9.56
CA THR A 130 -18.06 -10.73 -11.01
C THR A 130 -17.26 -11.95 -11.48
N ASN A 131 -16.00 -12.06 -11.04
CA ASN A 131 -15.15 -13.19 -11.37
C ASN A 131 -15.68 -14.52 -10.81
N GLN A 132 -16.15 -14.53 -9.55
CA GLN A 132 -16.74 -15.73 -8.94
C GLN A 132 -18.02 -16.17 -9.67
N ASN A 133 -18.88 -15.23 -10.04
CA ASN A 133 -20.12 -15.53 -10.76
C ASN A 133 -19.84 -16.05 -12.17
N ALA A 134 -18.88 -15.45 -12.87
CA ALA A 134 -18.42 -15.94 -14.18
C ALA A 134 -17.90 -17.37 -14.08
N LEU A 135 -17.04 -17.66 -13.10
CA LEU A 135 -16.50 -19.01 -12.88
C LEU A 135 -17.59 -20.03 -12.55
N LYS A 136 -18.51 -19.70 -11.64
CA LYS A 136 -19.67 -20.55 -11.31
C LYS A 136 -20.54 -20.82 -12.54
N GLY A 137 -20.73 -19.82 -13.39
CA GLY A 137 -21.46 -19.96 -14.66
C GLY A 137 -20.79 -20.94 -15.62
N LEU A 138 -19.47 -20.85 -15.77
CA LEU A 138 -18.69 -21.77 -16.60
C LEU A 138 -18.76 -23.21 -16.06
N LEU A 139 -18.60 -23.39 -14.75
CA LEU A 139 -18.71 -24.69 -14.10
C LEU A 139 -20.11 -25.31 -14.28
N LYS A 140 -21.17 -24.51 -14.16
CA LYS A 140 -22.55 -24.96 -14.36
C LYS A 140 -22.78 -25.41 -15.81
N LYS A 141 -22.31 -24.64 -16.80
CA LYS A 141 -22.39 -25.02 -18.22
C LYS A 141 -21.65 -26.33 -18.49
N ARG A 142 -20.43 -26.47 -17.97
CA ARG A 142 -19.63 -27.71 -18.07
C ARG A 142 -20.37 -28.90 -17.46
N ASN A 143 -20.89 -28.77 -16.24
CA ASN A 143 -21.58 -29.87 -15.56
C ASN A 143 -22.89 -30.26 -16.26
N SER A 144 -23.63 -29.28 -16.79
CA SER A 144 -24.84 -29.55 -17.59
C SER A 144 -24.51 -30.34 -18.85
N PHE A 145 -23.43 -29.96 -19.55
CA PHE A 145 -22.97 -30.70 -20.73
C PHE A 145 -22.53 -32.12 -20.37
N LEU A 146 -21.78 -32.29 -19.28
CA LEU A 146 -21.38 -33.61 -18.80
C LEU A 146 -22.57 -34.50 -18.44
N ASN A 147 -23.58 -33.95 -17.75
CA ASN A 147 -24.78 -34.72 -17.40
C ASN A 147 -25.55 -35.18 -18.65
N TYR A 148 -25.72 -34.29 -19.64
CA TYR A 148 -26.34 -34.66 -20.91
C TYR A 148 -25.54 -35.74 -21.66
N PHE A 149 -24.20 -35.62 -21.65
CA PHE A 149 -23.33 -36.59 -22.28
C PHE A 149 -23.36 -37.96 -21.57
N LEU A 150 -23.43 -37.98 -20.23
CA LEU A 150 -23.58 -39.21 -19.44
C LEU A 150 -24.92 -39.90 -19.71
N ASP A 151 -26.00 -39.13 -19.79
CA ASP A 151 -27.33 -39.64 -20.12
C ASP A 151 -27.37 -40.26 -21.53
N PHE A 152 -26.73 -39.59 -22.50
CA PHE A 152 -26.55 -40.13 -23.84
C PHE A 152 -25.80 -41.47 -23.85
N ILE A 153 -24.67 -41.57 -23.13
CA ILE A 153 -23.90 -42.83 -23.01
C ILE A 153 -24.75 -43.92 -22.35
N PHE A 154 -25.49 -43.58 -21.29
CA PHE A 154 -26.34 -44.53 -20.58
C PHE A 154 -27.42 -45.12 -21.50
N HIS A 155 -28.13 -44.27 -22.25
CA HIS A 155 -29.13 -44.71 -23.22
C HIS A 155 -28.53 -45.53 -24.37
N PHE A 156 -27.33 -45.16 -24.85
CA PHE A 156 -26.63 -45.93 -25.87
C PHE A 156 -26.26 -47.34 -25.38
N ASN A 157 -25.73 -47.45 -24.16
CA ASN A 157 -25.37 -48.74 -23.56
C ASN A 157 -26.59 -49.64 -23.33
N ILE A 158 -27.72 -49.07 -22.87
CA ILE A 158 -28.97 -49.82 -22.73
C ILE A 158 -29.43 -50.39 -24.08
N ARG A 159 -29.35 -49.58 -25.14
CA ARG A 159 -29.76 -50.02 -26.49
C ARG A 159 -28.91 -51.17 -26.99
N GLN A 160 -27.59 -51.07 -26.86
CA GLN A 160 -26.65 -52.14 -27.18
C GLN A 160 -26.97 -53.44 -26.40
N GLN A 161 -27.28 -53.32 -25.10
CA GLN A 161 -27.62 -54.47 -24.26
C GLN A 161 -28.95 -55.12 -24.67
N HIS A 162 -29.95 -54.31 -25.03
CA HIS A 162 -31.24 -54.81 -25.53
C HIS A 162 -31.07 -55.55 -26.87
N ASP A 163 -30.31 -55.00 -27.81
CA ASP A 163 -30.04 -55.62 -29.10
C ASP A 163 -29.28 -56.95 -28.95
N SER A 164 -28.33 -57.01 -28.01
CA SER A 164 -27.61 -58.25 -27.66
C SER A 164 -28.54 -59.34 -27.11
N ILE A 165 -29.46 -58.99 -26.18
CA ILE A 165 -30.42 -59.94 -25.60
C ILE A 165 -31.39 -60.48 -26.66
N LEU A 166 -31.85 -59.62 -27.58
CA LEU A 166 -32.76 -60.01 -28.65
C LEU A 166 -32.11 -61.04 -29.59
N LEU A 167 -30.84 -60.81 -29.96
CA LEU A 167 -30.05 -61.75 -30.75
C LEU A 167 -29.88 -63.10 -30.04
N THR A 168 -29.62 -63.12 -28.73
CA THR A 168 -29.53 -64.38 -27.96
C THR A 168 -30.84 -65.15 -27.99
N LYS A 169 -31.97 -64.47 -27.76
CA LYS A 169 -33.30 -65.11 -27.82
C LYS A 169 -33.62 -65.68 -29.20
N GLN A 170 -33.27 -64.96 -30.27
CA GLN A 170 -33.45 -65.45 -31.64
C GLN A 170 -32.58 -66.68 -31.92
N MET A 171 -31.34 -66.69 -31.45
CA MET A 171 -30.45 -67.86 -31.57
C MET A 171 -30.98 -69.08 -30.80
N ASP A 172 -31.56 -68.90 -29.62
CA ASP A 172 -32.14 -70.00 -28.84
C ASP A 172 -33.40 -70.57 -29.52
N ILE A 173 -34.23 -69.72 -30.12
CA ILE A 173 -35.39 -70.16 -30.92
C ILE A 173 -34.93 -71.02 -32.11
N LEU A 174 -33.89 -70.61 -32.83
CA LEU A 174 -33.35 -71.38 -33.95
C LEU A 174 -32.83 -72.75 -33.50
N LYS A 175 -32.10 -72.80 -32.38
CA LYS A 175 -31.63 -74.08 -31.81
C LYS A 175 -32.78 -75.01 -31.40
N GLN A 176 -33.88 -74.46 -30.88
CA GLN A 176 -35.07 -75.24 -30.52
C GLN A 176 -35.78 -75.80 -31.76
N LEU A 177 -35.86 -75.00 -32.83
CA LEU A 177 -36.41 -75.45 -34.12
C LEU A 177 -35.55 -76.57 -34.73
N ASP A 178 -34.22 -76.42 -34.74
CA ASP A 178 -33.29 -77.46 -35.21
C ASP A 178 -33.42 -78.76 -34.39
N ALA A 179 -33.52 -78.67 -33.06
CA ALA A 179 -33.69 -79.83 -32.20
C ALA A 179 -35.04 -80.54 -32.44
N HIS A 180 -36.10 -79.77 -32.68
CA HIS A 180 -37.41 -80.31 -33.02
C HIS A 180 -37.40 -80.99 -34.40
N GLU A 181 -36.73 -80.40 -35.39
CA GLU A 181 -36.58 -80.99 -36.73
C GLU A 181 -35.77 -82.30 -36.68
N GLN A 182 -34.67 -82.33 -35.91
CA GLN A 182 -33.90 -83.56 -35.70
C GLN A 182 -34.70 -84.66 -34.98
N ALA A 183 -35.57 -84.30 -34.04
CA ALA A 183 -36.44 -85.25 -33.35
C ALA A 183 -37.56 -85.83 -34.24
N LEU A 184 -38.01 -85.11 -35.27
CA LEU A 184 -38.98 -85.59 -36.25
C LEU A 184 -38.37 -86.52 -37.31
N LEU A 185 -37.06 -86.44 -37.52
CA LEU A 185 -36.31 -87.22 -38.51
C LEU A 185 -35.66 -88.49 -37.92
N ALA A 186 -35.78 -88.73 -36.61
CA ALA A 186 -35.27 -89.90 -35.88
C ALA A 186 -36.39 -90.90 -35.58
#